data_AF-X1J622-F1
#
_entry.id   AF-X1J622-F1
#
_cell.length_a   1.000
_cell.length_b   1.000
_cell.length_c   1.000
_cell.angle_alpha   90.00
_cell.angle_beta   90.00
_cell.angle_gamma   90.00
#
_symmetry.space_group_name_H-M   'P 1'
#
loop_
_entity.id
_entity.type
_entity.pdbx_description
1 polymer ?
#
loop_
_entity_poly.entity_id
_entity_poly.type
_entity_poly.pdbx_seq_one_letter_code
_entity_poly.pdbx_strand_id
1 'polypeptide(L)'
;GGYCPAAVGDYIGGTNHVIPTNGNTRFSSPLGAYDFLKRSSVTFYSKDALRKEKKFIEILSEFEKLFAHQNSVRLRFKNMKDIK
;
A
#
# COMPACT_ATOMS: atom_id res chain seq x y z
N GLY A 1 25.35 -11.88 -23.90
CA GLY A 1 26.23 -12.17 -25.05
C GLY A 1 27.20 -13.29 -24.68
N GLY A 2 27.96 -13.83 -25.63
CA GLY A 2 28.78 -15.03 -25.44
C GLY A 2 29.85 -14.96 -24.33
N TYR A 3 30.20 -13.76 -23.85
CA TYR A 3 31.16 -13.53 -22.77
C TYR A 3 30.53 -13.37 -21.38
N CYS A 4 29.22 -13.59 -21.23
CA CYS A 4 28.51 -13.48 -19.95
C CYS A 4 27.89 -14.84 -19.57
N PRO A 5 28.69 -15.81 -19.10
CA PRO A 5 28.16 -17.09 -18.61
C PRO A 5 27.42 -16.89 -17.28
N ALA A 6 26.52 -17.82 -16.94
CA ALA A 6 25.75 -17.79 -15.68
C ALA A 6 26.65 -17.66 -14.43
N ALA A 7 27.80 -18.33 -14.44
CA ALA A 7 28.79 -18.27 -13.36
C ALA A 7 29.26 -16.84 -13.01
N VAL A 8 29.27 -15.90 -13.96
CA VAL A 8 29.55 -14.49 -13.63
C VAL A 8 28.49 -13.95 -12.68
N GLY A 9 27.21 -14.16 -12.97
CA GLY A 9 26.09 -13.73 -12.11
C GLY A 9 26.02 -14.47 -10.77
N ASP A 10 26.48 -15.73 -10.74
CA ASP A 10 26.48 -16.54 -9.53
C ASP A 10 27.53 -16.12 -8.50
N TYR A 11 28.65 -15.52 -8.94
CA TYR A 11 29.79 -15.28 -8.07
C TYR A 11 30.26 -13.82 -7.97
N ILE A 12 30.33 -13.06 -9.08
CA ILE A 12 31.04 -11.76 -9.10
C ILE A 12 30.32 -10.63 -9.83
N GLY A 13 29.26 -10.92 -10.58
CA GLY A 13 28.55 -9.98 -11.43
C GLY A 13 27.73 -8.93 -10.67
N GLY A 14 27.66 -9.03 -9.34
CA GLY A 14 26.93 -8.11 -8.46
C GLY A 14 25.42 -8.33 -8.37
N THR A 15 24.86 -9.21 -9.21
CA THR A 15 23.47 -9.68 -9.11
C THR A 15 23.32 -10.69 -7.98
N ASN A 16 22.09 -10.89 -7.49
CA ASN A 16 21.80 -11.94 -6.52
C ASN A 16 21.38 -13.23 -7.23
N HIS A 17 22.05 -14.34 -6.94
CA HIS A 17 21.74 -15.65 -7.54
C HIS A 17 20.58 -16.39 -6.86
N VAL A 18 20.03 -15.85 -5.78
CA VAL A 18 18.80 -16.36 -5.16
C VAL A 18 17.63 -15.85 -6.00
N ILE A 19 17.22 -16.68 -6.96
CA ILE A 19 16.22 -16.35 -7.97
C ILE A 19 14.95 -17.21 -7.85
N PRO A 20 13.78 -16.70 -8.26
CA PRO A 20 12.57 -17.51 -8.36
C PRO A 20 12.75 -18.61 -9.42
N THR A 21 12.29 -19.81 -9.12
CA THR A 21 12.32 -20.97 -10.03
C THR A 21 10.92 -21.57 -10.21
N ASN A 22 10.79 -22.64 -10.99
CA ASN A 22 9.52 -23.36 -11.20
C ASN A 22 8.34 -22.46 -11.69
N GLY A 23 8.63 -21.49 -12.57
CA GLY A 23 7.62 -20.58 -13.14
C GLY A 23 7.31 -19.34 -12.29
N ASN A 24 7.87 -19.22 -11.08
CA ASN A 24 7.62 -18.09 -10.18
C ASN A 24 8.21 -16.76 -10.69
N THR A 25 9.10 -16.79 -11.68
CA THR A 25 9.63 -15.59 -12.35
C THR A 25 8.54 -14.73 -13.01
N ARG A 26 7.33 -15.27 -13.22
CA ARG A 26 6.18 -14.52 -13.76
C ARG A 26 5.63 -13.47 -12.80
N PHE A 27 5.85 -13.62 -11.49
CA PHE A 27 5.27 -12.73 -10.47
C PHE A 27 6.20 -12.44 -9.28
N SER A 28 7.38 -13.04 -9.21
CA SER A 28 8.40 -12.81 -8.17
C SER A 28 9.67 -12.24 -8.77
N SER A 29 10.41 -11.47 -7.96
CA SER A 29 11.73 -10.91 -8.32
C SER A 29 12.87 -11.72 -7.69
N PRO A 30 14.11 -11.64 -8.23
CA PRO A 30 15.32 -12.08 -7.52
C PRO A 30 15.44 -11.39 -6.16
N LEU A 31 16.06 -12.09 -5.21
CA LEU A 31 16.32 -11.55 -3.87
C LEU A 31 17.15 -10.25 -3.98
N GLY A 32 16.74 -9.21 -3.29
CA GLY A 32 17.41 -7.94 -3.22
C GLY A 32 17.24 -7.27 -1.86
N ALA A 33 17.79 -6.07 -1.71
CA ALA A 33 17.69 -5.32 -0.47
C ALA A 33 16.23 -5.08 -0.03
N TYR A 34 15.30 -4.93 -0.99
CA TYR A 34 13.89 -4.70 -0.72
C TYR A 34 13.19 -5.85 0.00
N ASP A 35 13.65 -7.09 -0.16
CA ASP A 35 13.07 -8.26 0.55
C ASP A 35 13.31 -8.20 2.07
N PHE A 36 14.29 -7.39 2.49
CA PHE A 36 14.62 -7.16 3.90
C PHE A 36 14.01 -5.87 4.46
N LEU A 37 13.31 -5.10 3.62
CA LEU A 37 12.67 -3.85 4.01
C LEU A 37 11.16 -4.03 4.11
N LYS A 38 10.54 -3.33 5.07
CA LYS A 38 9.08 -3.18 5.12
C LYS A 38 8.70 -1.76 4.74
N ARG A 39 7.75 -1.63 3.82
CA ARG A 39 7.20 -0.35 3.38
C ARG A 39 5.93 -0.05 4.16
N SER A 40 5.91 1.10 4.84
CA SER A 40 4.73 1.61 5.56
C SER A 40 4.26 2.92 4.93
N SER A 41 2.95 3.09 4.80
CA SER A 41 2.33 4.35 4.39
C SER A 41 1.86 5.16 5.61
N VAL A 42 1.99 6.48 5.52
CA VAL A 42 1.49 7.42 6.53
C VAL A 42 0.59 8.42 5.82
N THR A 43 -0.61 8.63 6.36
CA THR A 43 -1.59 9.58 5.83
C THR A 43 -1.96 10.58 6.91
N PHE A 44 -1.91 11.87 6.58
CA PHE A 44 -2.31 12.97 7.45
C PHE A 44 -3.33 13.85 6.74
N TYR A 45 -4.39 14.26 7.45
CA TYR A 45 -5.48 15.07 6.91
C TYR A 45 -5.74 16.29 7.80
N SER A 46 -5.80 17.47 7.17
CA SER A 46 -6.38 18.63 7.83
C SER A 46 -7.91 18.51 7.89
N LYS A 47 -8.52 19.23 8.83
CA LYS A 47 -9.99 19.30 8.94
C LYS A 47 -10.63 19.80 7.65
N ASP A 48 -10.01 20.74 6.95
CA ASP A 48 -10.53 21.32 5.71
C ASP A 48 -10.41 20.34 4.54
N ALA A 49 -9.32 19.56 4.46
CA ALA A 49 -9.18 18.50 3.47
C ALA A 49 -10.28 17.44 3.66
N LEU A 50 -10.49 16.98 4.90
CA LEU A 50 -11.54 16.00 5.19
C LEU A 50 -12.95 16.57 4.91
N ARG A 51 -13.17 17.87 5.13
CA ARG A 51 -14.46 18.52 4.84
C ARG A 51 -14.79 18.46 3.35
N LYS A 52 -13.80 18.63 2.47
CA LYS A 52 -13.97 18.56 1.01
C LYS A 52 -14.35 17.16 0.55
N GLU A 53 -13.84 16.13 1.21
CA GLU A 53 -14.05 14.73 0.81
C GLU A 53 -15.22 14.03 1.52
N LYS A 54 -15.71 14.60 2.63
CA LYS A 54 -16.78 14.03 3.47
C LYS A 54 -17.93 13.43 2.67
N LYS A 55 -18.47 14.17 1.70
CA LYS A 55 -19.64 13.74 0.92
C LYS A 55 -19.35 12.48 0.10
N PHE A 56 -18.15 12.37 -0.47
CA PHE A 56 -17.76 11.18 -1.23
C PHE A 56 -17.63 9.96 -0.32
N ILE A 57 -16.99 10.13 0.83
CA ILE A 57 -16.87 9.05 1.82
C ILE A 57 -18.26 8.60 2.29
N GLU A 58 -19.17 9.53 2.53
CA GLU A 58 -20.54 9.20 2.94
C GLU A 58 -21.31 8.41 1.88
N ILE A 59 -21.18 8.77 0.60
CA ILE A 59 -21.83 8.07 -0.52
C ILE A 59 -21.25 6.65 -0.68
N LEU A 60 -19.91 6.52 -0.71
CA LEU A 60 -19.26 5.23 -0.89
C LEU A 60 -19.57 4.28 0.26
N SER A 61 -19.44 4.75 1.50
CA SER A 61 -19.71 3.93 2.68
C SER A 61 -21.19 3.55 2.82
N GLU A 62 -22.12 4.38 2.35
CA GLU A 62 -23.54 4.03 2.31
C GLU A 62 -23.84 2.95 1.26
N PHE A 63 -23.26 3.08 0.06
CA PHE A 63 -23.38 2.06 -0.99
C PHE A 63 -22.82 0.70 -0.54
N GLU A 64 -21.69 0.71 0.17
CA GLU A 64 -21.06 -0.49 0.75
C GLU A 64 -21.75 -0.99 2.04
N LYS A 65 -22.75 -0.27 2.55
CA LYS A 65 -23.43 -0.54 3.84
C LYS A 65 -22.49 -0.55 5.06
N LEU A 66 -21.40 0.19 4.98
CA LEU A 66 -20.40 0.36 6.04
C LEU A 66 -20.70 1.58 6.92
N PHE A 67 -21.84 1.58 7.61
CA PHE A 67 -22.31 2.73 8.39
C PHE A 67 -21.34 3.19 9.50
N ALA A 68 -20.54 2.27 10.05
CA ALA A 68 -19.49 2.64 11.03
C ALA A 68 -18.41 3.54 10.41
N HIS A 69 -18.01 3.27 9.16
CA HIS A 69 -17.04 4.11 8.44
C HIS A 69 -17.64 5.49 8.17
N GLN A 70 -18.89 5.54 7.70
CA GLN A 70 -19.65 6.79 7.49
C GLN A 70 -19.72 7.63 8.78
N ASN A 71 -20.11 6.99 9.88
CA ASN A 71 -20.29 7.64 11.18
C ASN A 71 -18.98 8.18 11.73
N SER A 72 -17.86 7.49 11.50
CA SER A 72 -16.53 7.97 11.92
C SER A 72 -16.21 9.35 11.35
N VAL A 73 -16.61 9.63 10.10
CA VAL A 73 -16.43 10.95 9.48
C VAL A 73 -17.47 11.93 10.01
N ARG A 74 -18.75 11.53 10.10
CA ARG A 74 -19.83 12.41 10.59
C ARG A 74 -19.54 12.96 11.99
N LEU A 75 -19.06 12.13 12.90
CA LEU A 75 -18.75 12.52 14.29
C LEU A 75 -17.68 13.63 14.36
N ARG A 76 -16.73 13.66 13.43
CA ARG A 76 -15.68 14.71 13.37
C ARG A 76 -16.22 16.09 12.98
N PHE A 77 -17.46 16.17 12.49
CA PHE A 77 -18.14 17.40 12.12
C PHE A 77 -19.44 17.66 12.91
N LYS A 78 -19.79 16.80 13.86
CA LYS A 78 -20.96 17.00 14.74
C LYS A 78 -20.59 17.95 15.87
N ASN A 79 -21.49 18.88 16.25
CA ASN A 79 -21.24 19.75 17.40
C ASN A 79 -21.52 19.00 18.72
N MET A 80 -20.75 19.27 19.78
CA MET A 80 -20.95 18.61 21.09
C MET A 80 -22.33 18.87 21.72
N LYS A 81 -23.03 19.94 21.32
CA LYS A 81 -24.41 20.24 21.78
C LYS A 81 -25.48 19.30 21.21
N ASP A 82 -25.15 18.55 20.16
CA ASP A 82 -26.07 17.64 19.46
C ASP A 82 -25.93 16.17 19.96
N ILE A 83 -25.20 15.97 21.05
CA ILE A 83 -25.07 14.70 21.77
C ILE A 83 -25.87 14.90 23.07
N LYS A 84 -27.18 14.68 23.00
CA LYS A 84 -28.04 14.49 24.17
C LYS A 84 -28.12 13.00 24.49
#